data_AF-A0A2P0QM88-F1
#
_entry.id   AF-A0A2P0QM88-F1
#
_cell.length_a   1.000
_cell.length_b   1.000
_cell.length_c   1.000
_cell.angle_alpha   90.00
_cell.angle_beta   90.00
_cell.angle_gamma   90.00
#
_symmetry.space_group_name_H-M   'P 1'
#
loop_
_entity.id
_entity.type
_entity.pdbx_description
1 polymer ?
#
loop_
_entity_poly.entity_id
_entity_poly.type
_entity_poly.pdbx_seq_one_letter_code
_entity_poly.pdbx_strand_id
1 'polypeptide(L)'
;CSFGNKRPKKDMPQILAAHGAPYVATASIAYPMDLMLKVEKAINTPGPCYVQIHAPCCTGWGFEGEQTVAIAKLAIETGLWVNYEMVDGKVTKAKKVVRKPVEEYLKTQKRFRHLFKPKRQDAEIAAIQAIADRNAEKYNIDIKLKKE
;
A
#
# COMPACT_ATOMS: atom_id res chain seq x y z
N CYS A 1 -2.16 -9.00 -1.65
CA CYS A 1 -1.21 -9.66 -0.75
C CYS A 1 -1.91 -10.77 0.03
N SER A 2 -1.75 -12.03 -0.38
CA SER A 2 -1.75 -13.22 0.49
C SER A 2 -1.66 -14.46 -0.42
N PHE A 3 -0.99 -15.52 0.03
CA PHE A 3 -1.19 -16.86 -0.53
C PHE A 3 -1.76 -17.86 0.49
N GLY A 4 -2.48 -17.33 1.48
CA GLY A 4 -3.59 -18.03 2.16
C GLY A 4 -4.96 -17.76 1.51
N ASN A 5 -5.12 -16.66 0.76
CA ASN A 5 -6.27 -16.40 -0.12
C ASN A 5 -5.79 -16.34 -1.56
N LYS A 6 -6.31 -17.24 -2.41
CA LYS A 6 -5.88 -17.40 -3.81
C LYS A 6 -6.24 -16.19 -4.70
N ARG A 7 -7.15 -15.32 -4.27
CA ARG A 7 -7.61 -14.18 -5.08
C ARG A 7 -6.85 -12.90 -4.74
N PRO A 8 -6.53 -12.05 -5.74
CA PRO A 8 -5.91 -10.76 -5.50
C PRO A 8 -6.83 -9.83 -4.71
N LYS A 9 -6.23 -8.82 -4.07
CA LYS A 9 -6.99 -7.76 -3.38
C LYS A 9 -7.80 -6.99 -4.43
N LYS A 10 -9.10 -6.81 -4.19
CA LYS A 10 -9.97 -5.96 -5.01
C LYS A 10 -9.46 -4.51 -4.96
N ASP A 11 -9.26 -3.90 -6.12
CA ASP A 11 -8.81 -2.52 -6.26
C ASP A 11 -10.00 -1.56 -6.10
N MET A 12 -10.41 -1.34 -4.85
CA MET A 12 -11.53 -0.44 -4.53
C MET A 12 -11.30 1.00 -5.03
N PRO A 13 -10.13 1.63 -4.83
CA PRO A 13 -9.88 2.97 -5.35
C PRO A 13 -10.15 3.10 -6.87
N GLN A 14 -9.63 2.17 -7.67
CA GLN A 14 -9.84 2.21 -9.12
C GLN A 14 -11.29 1.98 -9.53
N ILE A 15 -12.00 1.11 -8.81
CA ILE A 15 -13.43 0.88 -9.07
C ILE A 15 -14.22 2.16 -8.79
N LEU A 16 -13.98 2.82 -7.66
CA LEU A 16 -14.68 4.07 -7.31
C LEU A 16 -14.32 5.21 -8.28
N ALA A 17 -13.07 5.29 -8.72
CA ALA A 17 -12.65 6.23 -9.75
C ALA A 17 -13.39 5.97 -11.09
N ALA A 18 -13.55 4.70 -11.48
CA ALA A 18 -14.29 4.31 -12.68
C ALA A 18 -15.80 4.60 -12.59
N HIS A 19 -16.37 4.61 -11.38
CA HIS A 19 -17.75 5.03 -11.11
C HIS A 19 -17.94 6.57 -11.15
N GLY A 20 -16.89 7.35 -11.41
CA GLY A 20 -16.97 8.80 -11.53
C GLY A 20 -16.86 9.55 -10.20
N ALA A 21 -16.27 8.96 -9.17
CA ALA A 21 -15.96 9.67 -7.93
C ALA A 21 -14.97 10.82 -8.22
N PRO A 22 -15.30 12.09 -7.86
CA PRO A 22 -14.47 13.26 -8.17
C PRO A 22 -13.11 13.21 -7.47
N TYR A 23 -13.05 12.63 -6.27
CA TYR A 23 -11.81 12.46 -5.52
C TYR A 23 -11.69 11.07 -4.92
N VAL A 24 -10.57 10.41 -5.23
CA VAL A 24 -10.21 9.10 -4.69
C VAL A 24 -8.77 9.14 -4.20
N ALA A 25 -8.52 8.73 -2.96
CA ALA A 25 -7.17 8.72 -2.41
C ALA A 25 -6.86 7.46 -1.61
N THR A 26 -5.58 7.10 -1.59
CA THR A 26 -5.02 6.10 -0.67
C THR A 26 -4.07 6.78 0.30
N ALA A 27 -4.22 6.47 1.57
CA ALA A 27 -3.42 7.06 2.65
C ALA A 27 -2.93 5.98 3.62
N SER A 28 -2.01 6.33 4.51
CA SER A 28 -1.57 5.45 5.59
C SER A 28 -1.26 6.24 6.84
N ILE A 29 -1.50 5.60 7.98
CA ILE A 29 -1.21 6.17 9.31
C ILE A 29 0.26 6.52 9.52
N ALA A 30 1.18 5.95 8.74
CA ALA A 30 2.61 6.28 8.79
C ALA A 30 2.91 7.75 8.39
N TYR A 31 1.99 8.40 7.68
CA TYR A 31 2.14 9.77 7.21
C TYR A 31 0.90 10.60 7.62
N PRO A 32 0.80 11.01 8.90
CA PRO A 32 -0.40 11.67 9.42
C PRO A 32 -0.69 13.00 8.71
N MET A 33 0.34 13.78 8.36
CA MET A 33 0.16 15.03 7.60
C MET A 33 -0.43 14.78 6.20
N ASP A 34 0.03 13.74 5.50
CA ASP A 34 -0.50 13.33 4.19
C ASP A 34 -1.96 12.87 4.31
N LEU A 35 -2.28 12.14 5.38
CA LEU A 35 -3.65 11.72 5.67
C LEU A 35 -4.58 12.93 5.91
N MET A 36 -4.17 13.88 6.76
CA MET A 36 -4.99 15.06 7.07
C MET A 36 -5.27 15.90 5.82
N LEU A 37 -4.26 16.18 5.00
CA LEU A 37 -4.43 16.94 3.76
C LEU A 37 -5.36 16.25 2.76
N LYS A 38 -5.28 14.91 2.66
CA LYS A 38 -6.17 14.13 1.78
C LYS A 38 -7.61 14.13 2.26
N VAL A 39 -7.82 14.01 3.57
CA VAL A 39 -9.16 14.06 4.17
C VAL A 39 -9.75 15.46 4.02
N GLU A 40 -8.98 16.51 4.28
CA GLU A 40 -9.39 17.90 4.08
C GLU A 40 -9.80 18.15 2.62
N LYS A 41 -8.99 17.69 1.67
CA LYS A 41 -9.31 17.79 0.24
C LYS A 41 -10.58 17.01 -0.14
N ALA A 42 -10.77 15.82 0.42
CA ALA A 42 -11.98 15.02 0.19
C ALA A 42 -13.24 15.74 0.70
N ILE A 43 -13.17 16.36 1.89
CA ILE A 43 -14.30 17.09 2.49
C ILE A 43 -14.65 18.33 1.65
N ASN A 44 -13.63 19.03 1.14
CA ASN A 44 -13.82 20.23 0.32
C ASN A 44 -14.17 19.94 -1.15
N THR A 45 -14.22 18.67 -1.57
CA THR A 45 -14.57 18.30 -2.95
C THR A 45 -16.07 18.00 -3.04
N PRO A 46 -16.83 18.73 -3.88
CA PRO A 46 -18.24 18.44 -4.08
C PRO A 46 -18.45 17.05 -4.71
N GLY A 47 -19.18 16.17 -4.02
CA GLY A 47 -19.58 14.86 -4.52
C GLY A 47 -19.03 13.68 -3.73
N PRO A 48 -19.30 12.44 -4.19
CA PRO A 48 -18.95 11.23 -3.45
C PRO A 48 -17.44 10.95 -3.52
N CYS A 49 -16.73 11.21 -2.42
CA CYS A 49 -15.30 10.98 -2.34
C CYS A 49 -14.96 9.64 -1.65
N TYR A 50 -13.82 9.04 -1.99
CA TYR A 50 -13.36 7.80 -1.37
C TYR A 50 -11.91 7.91 -0.89
N VAL A 51 -11.68 7.68 0.41
CA VAL A 51 -10.33 7.64 0.99
C VAL A 51 -10.09 6.28 1.62
N GLN A 52 -9.11 5.54 1.08
CA GLN A 52 -8.72 4.24 1.61
C GLN A 52 -7.49 4.37 2.50
N ILE A 53 -7.64 4.08 3.78
CA ILE A 53 -6.59 4.26 4.79
C ILE A 53 -5.98 2.91 5.14
N HIS A 54 -4.66 2.81 5.00
CA HIS A 54 -3.88 1.67 5.48
C HIS A 54 -3.54 1.84 6.97
N ALA A 55 -4.27 1.10 7.79
CA ALA A 55 -4.09 0.98 9.23
C ALA A 55 -3.75 -0.48 9.60
N PRO A 56 -2.48 -0.79 9.92
CA PRO A 56 -2.09 -2.09 10.44
C PRO A 56 -2.81 -2.42 11.76
N CYS A 57 -3.27 -3.67 11.87
CA CYS A 57 -3.90 -4.19 13.08
C CYS A 57 -2.95 -5.18 13.77
N CYS A 58 -2.43 -4.81 14.94
CA CYS A 58 -1.49 -5.61 15.72
C CYS A 58 -2.06 -7.01 16.04
N THR A 59 -3.32 -7.07 16.48
CA THR A 59 -4.02 -8.32 16.81
C THR A 59 -4.17 -9.23 15.59
N GLY A 60 -4.66 -8.69 14.48
CA GLY A 60 -4.99 -9.49 13.30
C GLY A 60 -3.78 -9.91 12.47
N TRP A 61 -2.69 -9.14 12.51
CA TRP A 61 -1.48 -9.44 11.71
C TRP A 61 -0.37 -10.07 12.56
N GLY A 62 -0.52 -10.00 13.89
CA GLY A 62 0.31 -10.66 14.88
C GLY A 62 1.69 -10.02 15.01
N PHE A 63 1.73 -8.73 15.27
CA PHE A 63 2.93 -7.95 15.57
C PHE A 63 2.69 -7.10 16.84
N GLU A 64 3.75 -6.59 17.46
CA GLU A 64 3.66 -5.79 18.69
C GLU A 64 3.10 -4.39 18.42
N GLY A 65 2.20 -3.88 19.29
CA GLY A 65 1.47 -2.62 19.07
C GLY A 65 2.37 -1.41 18.78
N GLU A 66 3.56 -1.36 19.38
CA GLU A 66 4.58 -0.32 19.17
C GLU A 66 5.09 -0.27 17.72
N GLN A 67 5.06 -1.39 17.00
CA GLN A 67 5.55 -1.50 15.62
C GLN A 67 4.51 -1.06 14.58
N THR A 68 3.31 -0.64 14.98
CA THR A 68 2.20 -0.30 14.09
C THR A 68 2.60 0.74 13.02
N VAL A 69 3.25 1.82 13.44
CA VAL A 69 3.71 2.89 12.53
C VAL A 69 4.85 2.41 11.64
N ALA A 70 5.79 1.63 12.18
CA ALA A 70 6.91 1.08 11.42
C ALA A 70 6.44 0.13 10.32
N ILE A 71 5.49 -0.76 10.61
CA ILE A 71 4.90 -1.70 9.64
C ILE A 71 4.08 -0.96 8.58
N ALA A 72 3.34 0.09 8.98
CA ALA A 72 2.65 0.95 8.03
C ALA A 72 3.63 1.60 7.04
N LYS A 73 4.78 2.06 7.53
CA LYS A 73 5.84 2.65 6.71
C LYS A 73 6.48 1.61 5.78
N LEU A 74 6.79 0.41 6.29
CA LEU A 74 7.32 -0.71 5.50
C LEU A 74 6.38 -1.13 4.36
N ALA A 75 5.06 -1.07 4.55
CA ALA A 75 4.11 -1.37 3.48
C ALA A 75 4.26 -0.43 2.27
N ILE A 76 4.60 0.83 2.53
CA ILE A 76 4.82 1.86 1.50
C ILE A 76 6.22 1.73 0.91
N GLU A 77 7.24 1.56 1.75
CA GLU A 77 8.62 1.36 1.30
C GLU A 77 8.78 0.09 0.45
N THR A 78 7.96 -0.94 0.64
CA THR A 78 7.99 -2.16 -0.18
C THR A 78 7.14 -2.07 -1.45
N GLY A 79 6.38 -0.98 -1.66
CA GLY A 79 5.51 -0.81 -2.84
C GLY A 79 4.24 -1.69 -2.83
N LEU A 80 3.98 -2.43 -1.76
CA LEU A 80 2.74 -3.21 -1.59
C LEU A 80 1.54 -2.32 -1.30
N TRP A 81 1.77 -1.17 -0.67
CA TRP A 81 0.81 -0.09 -0.55
C TRP A 81 1.37 1.17 -1.21
N VAL A 82 0.55 1.86 -2.00
CA VAL A 82 0.95 3.12 -2.62
C VAL A 82 0.04 4.21 -2.10
N ASN A 83 0.62 5.26 -1.53
CA ASN A 83 -0.09 6.48 -1.19
C ASN A 83 -0.19 7.36 -2.43
N TYR A 84 -1.40 7.52 -2.97
CA TYR A 84 -1.64 8.37 -4.13
C TYR A 84 -2.99 9.08 -4.02
N GLU A 85 -3.20 10.04 -4.91
CA GLU A 85 -4.43 10.78 -5.09
C GLU A 85 -4.85 10.71 -6.55
N MET A 86 -6.16 10.58 -6.76
CA MET A 86 -6.83 10.66 -8.04
C MET A 86 -7.90 11.74 -7.97
N VAL A 87 -7.89 12.61 -8.98
CA VAL A 87 -8.92 13.63 -9.21
C VAL A 87 -9.51 13.35 -10.58
N ASP A 88 -10.84 13.25 -10.66
CA ASP A 88 -11.58 12.98 -11.90
C ASP A 88 -11.01 11.79 -12.71
N GLY A 89 -10.70 10.70 -12.01
CA GLY A 89 -10.16 9.47 -12.60
C GLY A 89 -8.67 9.52 -12.99
N LYS A 90 -7.97 10.65 -12.78
CA LYS A 90 -6.54 10.80 -13.12
C LYS A 90 -5.68 10.83 -11.86
N VAL A 91 -4.60 10.05 -11.84
CA VAL A 91 -3.62 10.08 -10.74
C VAL A 91 -2.87 11.41 -10.77
N THR A 92 -3.07 12.25 -9.76
CA THR A 92 -2.46 13.58 -9.68
C THR A 92 -1.17 13.58 -8.87
N LYS A 93 -1.10 12.74 -7.83
CA LYS A 93 0.03 12.70 -6.91
C LYS A 93 0.25 11.29 -6.43
N ALA A 94 1.49 10.83 -6.42
CA ALA A 94 1.89 9.57 -5.82
C ALA A 94 3.14 9.79 -4.97
N LYS A 95 3.19 9.14 -3.81
CA LYS A 95 4.35 9.19 -2.94
C LYS A 95 5.47 8.34 -3.53
N LYS A 96 6.61 8.96 -3.78
CA LYS A 96 7.82 8.27 -4.22
C LYS A 96 8.60 7.73 -3.02
N VAL A 97 9.23 6.57 -3.19
CA VAL A 97 10.01 5.89 -2.16
C VAL A 97 11.25 5.22 -2.75
N VAL A 98 12.28 5.06 -1.92
CA VAL A 98 13.37 4.11 -2.19
C VAL A 98 12.86 2.74 -1.78
N ARG A 99 12.68 1.84 -2.75
CA ARG A 99 12.03 0.56 -2.46
C ARG A 99 12.91 -0.38 -1.66
N LYS A 100 12.28 -1.06 -0.71
CA LYS A 100 12.87 -2.19 0.01
C LYS A 100 12.27 -3.51 -0.49
N PRO A 101 12.98 -4.65 -0.33
CA PRO A 101 12.44 -5.95 -0.69
C PRO A 101 11.14 -6.26 0.05
N VAL A 102 10.14 -6.84 -0.63
CA VAL A 102 8.84 -7.17 0.01
C VAL A 102 8.99 -8.11 1.20
N GLU A 103 10.06 -8.90 1.24
CA GLU A 103 10.38 -9.81 2.34
C GLU A 103 10.46 -9.13 3.70
N GLU A 104 10.95 -7.88 3.78
CA GLU A 104 11.07 -7.17 5.05
C GLU A 104 9.69 -6.92 5.68
N TYR A 105 8.71 -6.58 4.84
CA TYR A 105 7.33 -6.44 5.27
C TYR A 105 6.67 -7.79 5.58
N LEU A 106 6.96 -8.84 4.81
CA LEU A 106 6.35 -10.15 5.03
C LEU A 106 6.86 -10.84 6.31
N LYS A 107 8.16 -10.73 6.62
CA LYS A 107 8.78 -11.40 7.79
C LYS A 107 8.27 -10.86 9.13
N THR A 108 7.89 -9.60 9.19
CA THR A 108 7.46 -8.93 10.43
C THR A 108 6.05 -9.32 10.88
N GLN A 109 5.23 -9.94 10.01
CA GLN A 109 3.83 -10.24 10.32
C GLN A 109 3.59 -11.75 10.43
N LYS A 110 3.01 -12.20 11.55
CA LYS A 110 2.67 -13.62 11.77
C LYS A 110 1.76 -14.20 10.68
N ARG A 111 0.88 -13.39 10.07
CA ARG A 111 -0.01 -13.86 8.99
C ARG A 111 0.72 -14.41 7.76
N PHE A 112 1.97 -14.00 7.52
CA PHE A 112 2.79 -14.48 6.40
C PHE A 112 3.80 -15.55 6.81
N ARG A 113 3.77 -16.02 8.06
CA ARG A 113 4.69 -17.05 8.57
C ARG A 113 4.68 -18.34 7.74
N HIS A 114 3.54 -18.70 7.16
CA HIS A 114 3.38 -19.86 6.29
C HIS A 114 4.20 -19.79 4.98
N LEU A 115 4.58 -18.58 4.54
CA LEU A 115 5.44 -18.40 3.37
C LEU A 115 6.92 -18.73 3.67
N PHE A 116 7.30 -18.75 4.95
CA PHE A 116 8.69 -18.95 5.38
C PHE A 116 8.92 -20.28 6.09
N LYS A 117 7.90 -20.84 6.76
CA LYS A 117 8.00 -22.10 7.53
C LYS A 117 6.89 -23.07 7.11
N PRO A 118 7.17 -24.38 7.00
CA PRO A 118 8.44 -25.07 7.30
C PRO A 118 9.50 -24.96 6.20
N LYS A 119 9.10 -24.75 4.95
CA LYS A 119 9.99 -24.46 3.82
C LYS A 119 9.62 -23.09 3.25
N ARG A 120 10.64 -22.30 2.90
CA ARG A 120 10.48 -21.00 2.25
C ARG A 120 9.85 -21.19 0.86
N GLN A 121 8.79 -20.45 0.59
CA GLN A 121 8.04 -20.51 -0.67
C GLN A 121 8.48 -19.36 -1.58
N ASP A 122 9.64 -19.51 -2.22
CA ASP A 122 10.24 -18.45 -3.05
C ASP A 122 9.37 -18.02 -4.23
N ALA A 123 8.63 -18.95 -4.83
CA ALA A 123 7.70 -18.66 -5.92
C ALA A 123 6.58 -17.68 -5.50
N GLU A 124 6.02 -17.88 -4.30
CA GLU A 124 4.95 -17.03 -3.77
C GLU A 124 5.49 -15.67 -3.34
N ILE A 125 6.69 -15.63 -2.75
CA ILE A 125 7.36 -14.37 -2.42
C ILE A 125 7.66 -13.57 -3.70
N ALA A 126 8.14 -14.22 -4.76
CA ALA A 126 8.38 -13.60 -6.05
C ALA A 126 7.08 -13.08 -6.70
N ALA A 127 5.97 -13.81 -6.57
CA ALA A 127 4.67 -13.35 -7.06
C ALA A 127 4.17 -12.10 -6.28
N ILE A 128 4.45 -12.02 -4.97
CA ILE A 128 4.18 -10.80 -4.18
C ILE A 128 5.08 -9.65 -4.63
N GLN A 129 6.36 -9.91 -4.89
CA GLN A 129 7.30 -8.92 -5.40
C GLN A 129 6.84 -8.36 -6.74
N ALA A 130 6.38 -9.22 -7.66
CA ALA A 130 5.83 -8.79 -8.94
C ALA A 130 4.59 -7.88 -8.81
N ILE A 131 3.78 -8.02 -7.74
CA ILE A 131 2.69 -7.08 -7.45
C ILE A 131 3.26 -5.71 -7.08
N ALA A 132 4.28 -5.67 -6.21
CA ALA A 132 4.93 -4.42 -5.83
C ALA A 132 5.61 -3.75 -7.04
N ASP A 133 6.22 -4.52 -7.93
CA ASP A 133 6.83 -4.01 -9.17
C ASP A 133 5.77 -3.41 -10.10
N ARG A 134 4.66 -4.11 -10.35
CA ARG A 134 3.55 -3.57 -11.15
C ARG A 134 2.95 -2.30 -10.55
N ASN A 135 2.80 -2.23 -9.22
CA ASN A 135 2.34 -1.01 -8.56
C ASN A 135 3.34 0.13 -8.75
N ALA A 136 4.63 -0.17 -8.67
CA ALA A 136 5.68 0.82 -8.82
C ALA A 136 5.74 1.41 -10.23
N GLU A 137 5.61 0.56 -11.24
CA GLU A 137 5.49 0.98 -12.65
C GLU A 137 4.22 1.81 -12.89
N LYS A 138 3.06 1.32 -12.42
CA LYS A 138 1.76 1.98 -12.63
C LYS A 138 1.70 3.39 -12.05
N TYR A 139 2.25 3.60 -10.85
CA TYR A 139 2.17 4.87 -10.13
C TYR A 139 3.49 5.67 -10.13
N ASN A 140 4.52 5.19 -10.84
CA ASN A 140 5.84 5.80 -10.94
C ASN A 140 6.43 6.23 -9.58
N ILE A 141 6.50 5.28 -8.65
CA ILE A 141 6.87 5.54 -7.25
C ILE A 141 8.36 5.36 -6.96
N ASP A 142 9.13 4.80 -7.89
CA ASP A 142 10.54 4.51 -7.68
C ASP A 142 11.41 5.77 -7.68
N ILE A 143 12.15 5.98 -6.59
CA ILE A 143 13.26 6.91 -6.56
C ILE A 143 14.52 6.16 -7.00
N LYS A 144 14.99 6.42 -8.23
CA LYS A 144 16.28 5.93 -8.69
C LYS A 144 17.38 6.74 -7.99
N LEU A 145 17.99 6.17 -6.97
CA LEU A 145 19.23 6.71 -6.42
C LEU A 145 20.29 6.63 -7.52
N LYS A 146 20.90 7.78 -7.88
CA LYS A 146 22.13 7.76 -8.69
C LYS A 146 23.16 6.98 -7.88
N LYS A 147 23.62 5.85 -8.42
CA LYS A 147 24.86 5.24 -7.94
C LYS A 147 25.98 6.18 -8.36
N GLU A 148 26.64 6.78 -7.38
CA GLU A 148 27.99 7.34 -7.54
C GLU A 148 28.99 6.19 -7.74
#